data_AF-A0A2D8VFR7-F1
#
_entry.id   AF-A0A2D8VFR7-F1
#
_cell.length_a   1.000
_cell.length_b   1.000
_cell.length_c   1.000
_cell.angle_alpha   90.00
_cell.angle_beta   90.00
_cell.angle_gamma   90.00
#
_symmetry.space_group_name_H-M   'P 1'
#
loop_
_entity.id
_entity.type
_entity.pdbx_description
1 polymer ?
#
loop_
_entity_poly.entity_id
_entity_poly.type
_entity_poly.pdbx_seq_one_letter_code
_entity_poly.pdbx_strand_id
1 'polypeptide(L)' 'DEIGVREKTSSRQLATRNLEGSQYHPAPPWVEVNADSLQGTVTRFPQPDELEQSINVQLVVEFYSR' A
#
# COMPACT_ATOMS: atom_id res chain seq x y z
N ASP A 1 -7.31 -5.76 7.76
CA ASP A 1 -6.71 -4.80 8.70
C ASP A 1 -7.14 -3.41 8.28
N GLU A 2 -7.37 -2.50 9.24
CA GLU A 2 -7.95 -1.18 9.00
C GLU A 2 -7.02 -0.09 9.54
N ILE A 3 -6.57 0.78 8.64
CA ILE A 3 -5.56 1.81 8.92
C ILE A 3 -6.19 3.18 8.70
N GLY A 4 -6.26 3.97 9.77
CA GLY A 4 -6.80 5.33 9.73
C GLY A 4 -5.75 6.41 9.98
N VAL A 5 -6.00 7.61 9.47
CA VAL A 5 -5.18 8.78 9.76
C VAL A 5 -5.63 9.42 11.07
N ARG A 6 -4.68 9.72 11.96
CA ARG A 6 -4.96 10.40 13.23
C ARG A 6 -5.61 11.77 13.00
N GLU A 7 -6.58 12.12 13.86
CA GLU A 7 -7.32 13.39 13.89
C GLU A 7 -6.50 14.61 14.36
N LYS A 8 -5.31 14.77 13.79
CA LYS A 8 -4.48 15.97 13.94
C LYS A 8 -4.46 16.68 12.59
N THR A 9 -4.67 17.99 12.57
CA THR A 9 -4.74 18.78 11.33
C THR A 9 -3.51 18.57 10.43
N SER A 10 -2.31 18.54 11.00
CA SER A 10 -1.07 18.29 10.25
C SER A 10 -1.04 16.89 9.60
N SER A 11 -1.61 15.88 10.27
CA SER A 11 -1.66 14.50 9.78
C SER A 11 -2.68 14.38 8.64
N ARG A 12 -3.87 14.98 8.78
CA ARG A 12 -4.89 15.00 7.73
C ARG A 12 -4.39 15.74 6.48
N GLN A 13 -3.80 16.92 6.64
CA GLN A 13 -3.23 17.68 5.52
C GLN A 13 -2.15 16.91 4.76
N LEU A 14 -1.28 16.20 5.48
CA LEU A 14 -0.25 15.36 4.87
C LEU A 14 -0.86 14.20 4.07
N ALA A 15 -1.85 13.51 4.66
CA ALA A 15 -2.54 12.41 4.00
C ALA A 15 -3.28 12.87 2.73
N THR A 16 -4.02 13.98 2.80
CA THR A 16 -4.73 14.55 1.64
C THR A 16 -3.77 14.87 0.50
N ARG A 17 -2.66 15.56 0.78
CA ARG A 17 -1.64 15.89 -0.25
C ARG A 17 -1.06 14.64 -0.90
N ASN A 18 -0.77 13.60 -0.10
CA ASN A 18 -0.22 12.36 -0.63
C ASN A 18 -1.25 11.61 -1.49
N LEU A 19 -2.52 11.57 -1.07
CA LEU A 19 -3.60 10.96 -1.87
C LEU A 19 -3.80 11.68 -3.21
N GLU A 20 -3.71 13.01 -3.23
CA GLU A 20 -3.72 13.80 -4.47
C GLU A 20 -2.53 13.44 -5.38
N GLY A 21 -1.34 13.26 -4.81
CA GLY A 21 -0.13 12.85 -5.54
C GLY A 21 -0.16 11.39 -6.04
N SER A 22 -0.93 10.52 -5.38
CA SER A 22 -1.04 9.10 -5.73
C SER A 22 -1.98 8.81 -6.91
N GLN A 23 -2.53 9.83 -7.59
CA GLN A 23 -3.42 9.63 -8.75
C GLN A 23 -2.80 8.77 -9.87
N TYR A 24 -1.48 8.82 -10.04
CA TYR A 24 -0.75 8.03 -11.04
C TYR A 24 -0.36 6.62 -10.56
N HIS A 25 -0.55 6.34 -9.27
CA HIS A 25 -0.23 5.06 -8.62
C HIS A 25 -1.46 4.59 -7.85
N PRO A 26 -2.47 4.03 -8.55
CA PRO A 26 -3.69 3.58 -7.91
C PRO A 26 -3.38 2.52 -6.86
N ALA A 27 -4.23 2.46 -5.83
CA ALA A 27 -4.10 1.45 -4.80
C ALA A 27 -4.16 0.04 -5.43
N PRO A 28 -3.30 -0.90 -5.00
CA PRO A 28 -3.32 -2.25 -5.51
C PRO A 28 -4.61 -2.97 -5.08
N PRO A 29 -5.04 -4.02 -5.81
CA PRO A 29 -6.33 -4.67 -5.62
C PRO A 29 -6.57 -5.32 -4.25
N TRP A 30 -5.51 -5.53 -3.45
CA TRP A 30 -5.57 -6.04 -2.08
C TRP A 30 -5.69 -4.93 -1.01
N VAL A 31 -5.70 -3.65 -1.44
CA VAL A 31 -5.92 -2.47 -0.59
C VAL A 31 -7.10 -1.65 -1.10
N GLU A 32 -8.06 -1.42 -0.23
CA GLU A 32 -9.12 -0.45 -0.47
C GLU A 32 -8.77 0.87 0.22
N VAL A 33 -8.97 2.01 -0.46
CA VAL A 33 -8.69 3.34 0.10
C VAL A 33 -9.95 4.19 0.01
N ASN A 34 -10.42 4.67 1.16
CA ASN A 34 -11.48 5.66 1.26
C ASN A 34 -10.85 7.05 1.49
N ALA A 35 -10.87 7.88 0.45
CA ALA A 35 -10.28 9.21 0.48
C ALA A 35 -11.06 10.19 1.38
N ASP A 36 -12.38 10.02 1.51
CA ASP A 36 -13.24 10.91 2.32
C ASP A 36 -12.96 10.73 3.82
N SER A 37 -12.85 9.48 4.26
CA SER A 37 -12.53 9.16 5.66
C SER A 37 -11.02 9.15 5.95
N LEU A 38 -10.16 9.30 4.93
CA LEU A 38 -8.70 9.12 5.03
C LEU A 38 -8.33 7.78 5.68
N GLN A 39 -8.89 6.72 5.12
CA GLN A 39 -8.78 5.37 5.66
C GLN A 39 -8.40 4.38 4.57
N GLY A 40 -7.59 3.38 4.94
CA GLY A 40 -7.21 2.28 4.06
C GLY A 40 -7.49 0.94 4.73
N THR A 41 -7.92 -0.05 3.96
CA THR A 41 -8.23 -1.39 4.42
C THR A 41 -7.47 -2.42 3.61
N VAL A 42 -6.70 -3.26 4.30
CA VAL A 42 -6.09 -4.45 3.69
C VAL A 42 -7.14 -5.56 3.68
N THR A 43 -7.65 -5.87 2.49
CA THR A 43 -8.77 -6.81 2.28
C THR A 43 -8.29 -8.26 2.21
N ARG A 44 -7.09 -8.48 1.68
CA ARG A 44 -6.46 -9.80 1.57
C ARG A 44 -4.94 -9.69 1.52
N PHE A 45 -4.26 -10.83 1.64
CA PHE A 45 -2.84 -10.90 1.30
C PHE A 45 -2.65 -10.76 -0.22
N PRO A 46 -1.56 -10.10 -0.66
CA PRO A 46 -1.24 -9.97 -2.07
C PRO A 46 -0.91 -11.32 -2.69
N GLN A 47 -1.30 -11.50 -3.95
CA GLN A 47 -0.83 -12.62 -4.76
C GLN A 47 0.53 -12.28 -5.42
N PRO A 48 1.40 -13.28 -5.68
CA PRO A 48 2.74 -13.03 -6.22
C PRO A 48 2.77 -12.30 -7.57
N ASP A 49 1.72 -12.45 -8.38
CA ASP A 49 1.52 -11.78 -9.65
C ASP A 49 1.08 -10.31 -9.52
N GLU A 50 0.46 -9.94 -8.38
CA GLU A 50 0.10 -8.56 -8.04
C GLU A 50 1.31 -7.77 -7.51
N LEU A 51 2.43 -8.43 -7.21
CA LEU A 51 3.66 -7.80 -6.73
C LEU A 51 4.56 -7.40 -7.89
N GLU A 52 5.38 -6.38 -7.66
CA GLU A 52 6.35 -5.93 -8.65
C GLU A 52 7.41 -7.01 -8.91
N GLN A 53 7.46 -7.50 -10.15
CA GLN A 53 8.34 -8.60 -10.57
C GLN A 53 9.72 -8.12 -11.01
N SER A 54 10.13 -6.91 -10.62
CA SER A 54 11.44 -6.35 -10.97
C SER A 54 12.62 -7.12 -10.34
N ILE A 55 12.33 -8.03 -9.40
CA ILE A 55 13.30 -8.85 -8.68
C ILE A 55 12.96 -10.33 -8.86
N ASN A 56 13.98 -11.15 -9.13
CA ASN A 56 13.83 -12.60 -9.15
C ASN A 56 13.91 -13.17 -7.73
N VAL A 57 12.75 -13.50 -7.15
CA VAL A 57 12.61 -14.04 -5.79
C VAL A 57 13.38 -15.35 -5.59
N GLN A 58 13.53 -16.17 -6.63
CA GLN A 58 14.23 -17.45 -6.56
C GLN A 58 15.69 -17.27 -6.14
N LEU A 59 16.36 -16.23 -6.63
CA LEU A 59 17.76 -15.92 -6.28
C LEU A 59 17.91 -15.60 -4.78
N VAL A 60 16.91 -14.97 -4.18
CA VAL A 60 16.91 -14.64 -2.75
C VAL A 60 16.78 -15.92 -1.92
N VAL A 61 15.88 -16.82 -2.30
CA VAL A 61 15.69 -18.11 -1.61
C VAL A 61 16.98 -18.94 -1.65
N GLU A 62 17.61 -19.04 -2.82
CA GLU A 62 18.86 -19.77 -3.02
C GLU A 62 20.00 -19.21 -2.15
N PHE A 63 20.08 -17.89 -1.99
CA PHE A 63 21.08 -17.25 -1.15
C PHE A 63 20.95 -17.64 0.33
N TYR A 64 19.72 -17.61 0.88
CA TYR A 64 19.46 -17.91 2.29
C TYR A 64 19.32 -19.40 2.61
N SER A 65 19.26 -20.27 1.60
CA SER A 65 19.27 -21.72 1.79
C SER A 65 20.67 -22.33 2.00
N ARG A 66 21.70 -21.49 2.09
CA ARG A 66 23.10 -21.86 2.33
C ARG A 66 23.47 -21.82 3.80
#